data_AF-A0A290ZEE1-F1
#
_entry.id   AF-A0A290ZEE1-F1
#
_cell.length_a   1.000
_cell.length_b   1.000
_cell.length_c   1.000
_cell.angle_alpha   90.00
_cell.angle_beta   90.00
_cell.angle_gamma   90.00
#
_symmetry.space_group_name_H-M   'P 1'
#
loop_
_entity.id
_entity.type
_entity.pdbx_description
1 polymer ?
#
loop_
_entity_poly.entity_id
_entity_poly.type
_entity_poly.pdbx_seq_one_letter_code
_entity_poly.pdbx_strand_id
1 'polypeptide(L)'
;MDPELRDAAFGARPDVEVWRALRGSPADAWLAAVVLGAQGHYAAASAALTSLVHRPRPDLFTSLAASALASHHRQLGDHRTARRFDSLALSTAPAPALFAHDPDGIDPLGARADALLGLAADAIGAGNLTEARRLHAAALQLPDRPENPPATSATAVPAATATAGRGTVARAAAGQGPAGRVPAGSTAAEPVPAGRVPTGLAAVEPASTGPAPACSTATGPARTGGAAAVHAAPAAAVPPAAARAARAATPAGPSAAAVPPAAHAVLPGGPSATAAPAAPPVEPPPAAHSWRTLVRHHWIAAEIALASGAPADAVPHGEAALALARARGGTRHILKSRLVLGTALVVWATPESVHRGTELLVCDLNHTARLLLFSLSWPTALVLATNSPVRTTAERHDDLDRAANALSCVLLRSTPASRRAAEASPWMPTALLRSGEPPNADPETKFLTD
;
A
#
# COMPACT_ATOMS: atom_id res chain seq x y z
N MET A 1 9.60 5.48 18.87
CA MET A 1 9.57 5.13 17.44
C MET A 1 10.63 5.99 16.78
N ASP A 2 11.54 5.36 16.05
CA ASP A 2 12.65 6.05 15.41
C ASP A 2 12.16 7.00 14.29
N PRO A 3 12.45 8.32 14.36
CA PRO A 3 12.10 9.27 13.31
C PRO A 3 12.69 8.94 11.93
N GLU A 4 13.90 8.35 11.88
CA GLU A 4 14.54 7.97 10.61
C GLU A 4 13.81 6.80 9.94
N LEU A 5 13.42 5.79 10.70
CA LEU A 5 12.61 4.68 10.18
C LEU A 5 11.24 5.16 9.69
N ARG A 6 10.68 6.16 10.37
CA ARG A 6 9.41 6.77 10.00
C ARG A 6 9.53 7.58 8.71
N ASP A 7 10.61 8.35 8.53
CA ASP A 7 10.91 9.03 7.26
C ASP A 7 11.21 8.03 6.13
N ALA A 8 11.93 6.94 6.41
CA ALA A 8 12.14 5.87 5.45
C ALA A 8 10.82 5.20 5.04
N ALA A 9 9.87 5.08 5.97
CA ALA A 9 8.57 4.47 5.72
C ALA A 9 7.59 5.39 4.96
N PHE A 10 7.59 6.67 5.28
CA PHE A 10 6.50 7.59 4.93
C PHE A 10 6.95 8.92 4.33
N GLY A 11 8.25 9.20 4.34
CA GLY A 11 8.84 10.44 3.88
C GLY A 11 9.76 10.25 2.66
N ALA A 12 10.88 10.99 2.66
CA ALA A 12 11.62 11.27 1.43
C ALA A 12 12.66 10.19 1.07
N ARG A 13 13.10 9.39 2.05
CA ARG A 13 14.26 8.49 1.94
C ARG A 13 13.92 7.00 2.00
N PRO A 14 13.19 6.45 1.00
CA PRO A 14 12.83 5.04 1.00
C PRO A 14 14.00 4.08 0.72
N ASP A 15 15.18 4.62 0.42
CA ASP A 15 16.44 3.94 0.12
C ASP A 15 17.26 3.57 1.37
N VAL A 16 16.85 4.03 2.55
CA VAL A 16 17.59 3.81 3.81
C VAL A 16 17.67 2.32 4.16
N GLU A 17 18.84 1.92 4.67
CA GLU A 17 19.07 0.59 5.20
C GLU A 17 18.38 0.42 6.57
N VAL A 18 17.43 -0.51 6.67
CA VAL A 18 16.60 -0.72 7.88
C VAL A 18 16.78 -2.09 8.54
N TRP A 19 17.72 -2.92 8.06
CA TRP A 19 17.84 -4.33 8.47
C TRP A 19 18.01 -4.53 9.98
N ARG A 20 18.77 -3.63 10.64
CA ARG A 20 18.99 -3.72 12.10
C ARG A 20 17.71 -3.49 12.90
N ALA A 21 16.80 -2.65 12.40
CA ALA A 21 15.56 -2.30 13.07
C ALA A 21 14.54 -3.46 13.13
N LEU A 22 14.71 -4.51 12.32
CA LEU A 22 13.90 -5.74 12.42
C LEU A 22 13.99 -6.43 13.80
N ARG A 23 15.08 -6.19 14.55
CA ARG A 23 15.29 -6.72 15.90
C ARG A 23 14.91 -5.72 17.01
N GLY A 24 14.34 -4.58 16.63
CA GLY A 24 13.99 -3.49 17.54
C GLY A 24 12.65 -3.67 18.24
N SER A 25 12.04 -2.55 18.62
CA SER A 25 10.68 -2.54 19.17
C SER A 25 9.66 -3.01 18.13
N PRO A 26 8.43 -3.42 18.51
CA PRO A 26 7.39 -3.77 17.55
C PRO A 26 7.12 -2.66 16.51
N ALA A 27 7.22 -1.40 16.93
CA ALA A 27 7.07 -0.25 16.05
C ALA A 27 8.19 -0.16 15.02
N ASP A 28 9.44 -0.29 15.46
CA ASP A 28 10.62 -0.18 14.59
C ASP A 28 10.70 -1.38 13.63
N ALA A 29 10.39 -2.58 14.12
CA ALA A 29 10.33 -3.80 13.30
C ALA A 29 9.22 -3.71 12.25
N TRP A 30 8.05 -3.15 12.59
CA TRP A 30 6.97 -2.91 11.63
C TRP A 30 7.37 -1.89 10.56
N LEU A 31 7.93 -0.73 10.95
CA LEU A 31 8.40 0.28 10.00
C LEU A 31 9.46 -0.27 9.05
N ALA A 32 10.45 -0.99 9.60
CA ALA A 32 11.49 -1.64 8.81
C ALA A 32 10.90 -2.67 7.83
N ALA A 33 9.91 -3.46 8.25
CA ALA A 33 9.23 -4.40 7.38
C ALA A 33 8.41 -3.69 6.27
N VAL A 34 7.78 -2.55 6.55
CA VAL A 34 7.09 -1.74 5.53
C VAL A 34 8.09 -1.23 4.48
N VAL A 35 9.26 -0.76 4.90
CA VAL A 35 10.34 -0.31 4.00
C VAL A 35 10.87 -1.46 3.15
N LEU A 36 11.24 -2.58 3.77
CA LEU A 36 11.74 -3.76 3.06
C LEU A 36 10.71 -4.34 2.09
N GLY A 37 9.42 -4.31 2.48
CA GLY A 37 8.31 -4.67 1.62
C GLY A 37 8.30 -3.82 0.34
N ALA A 38 8.34 -2.50 0.49
CA ALA A 38 8.38 -1.60 -0.66
C ALA A 38 9.60 -1.81 -1.58
N GLN A 39 10.75 -2.16 -1.01
CA GLN A 39 11.98 -2.49 -1.75
C GLN A 39 11.96 -3.90 -2.39
N GLY A 40 10.89 -4.67 -2.18
CA GLY A 40 10.70 -6.02 -2.74
C GLY A 40 11.33 -7.15 -1.91
N HIS A 41 11.82 -6.88 -0.70
CA HIS A 41 12.36 -7.89 0.22
C HIS A 41 11.25 -8.62 1.00
N TYR A 42 10.29 -9.22 0.29
CA TYR A 42 9.08 -9.80 0.87
C TYR A 42 9.31 -10.95 1.84
N ALA A 43 10.31 -11.79 1.66
CA ALA A 43 10.65 -12.86 2.60
C ALA A 43 11.10 -12.29 3.96
N ALA A 44 11.98 -11.30 3.96
CA ALA A 44 12.44 -10.66 5.19
C ALA A 44 11.32 -9.87 5.87
N ALA A 45 10.58 -9.07 5.10
CA ALA A 45 9.45 -8.30 5.62
C ALA A 45 8.36 -9.22 6.18
N SER A 46 7.96 -10.25 5.44
CA SER A 46 6.92 -11.19 5.89
C SER A 46 7.33 -11.97 7.14
N ALA A 47 8.60 -12.35 7.29
CA ALA A 47 9.08 -13.01 8.51
C ALA A 47 8.87 -12.12 9.74
N ALA A 48 9.30 -10.85 9.66
CA ALA A 48 9.14 -9.90 10.75
C ALA A 48 7.66 -9.59 11.06
N LEU A 49 6.84 -9.36 10.04
CA LEU A 49 5.42 -9.10 10.20
C LEU A 49 4.67 -10.31 10.78
N THR A 50 5.04 -11.53 10.37
CA THR A 50 4.46 -12.77 10.90
C THR A 50 4.75 -12.89 12.39
N SER A 51 5.97 -12.56 12.85
CA SER A 51 6.29 -12.52 14.27
C SER A 51 5.44 -11.52 15.05
N LEU A 52 5.10 -10.36 14.47
CA LEU A 52 4.21 -9.37 15.08
C LEU A 52 2.75 -9.84 15.14
N VAL A 53 2.28 -10.52 14.09
CA VAL A 53 0.93 -11.09 14.03
C VAL A 53 0.72 -12.19 15.07
N HIS A 54 1.73 -13.01 15.35
CA HIS A 54 1.63 -14.14 16.29
C HIS A 54 1.96 -13.78 17.75
N ARG A 55 2.01 -12.48 18.11
CA ARG A 55 2.24 -12.06 19.49
C ARG A 55 1.09 -12.53 20.40
N PRO A 56 1.35 -12.94 21.66
CA PRO A 56 0.32 -13.47 22.56
C PRO A 56 -0.81 -12.49 22.90
N ARG A 57 -0.53 -11.19 22.88
CA ARG A 57 -1.50 -10.13 23.15
C ARG A 57 -1.58 -9.22 21.92
N PRO A 58 -2.68 -9.26 21.15
CA PRO A 58 -2.87 -8.37 20.02
C PRO A 58 -2.79 -6.91 20.44
N ASP A 59 -2.04 -6.13 19.68
CA ASP A 59 -1.92 -4.68 19.85
C ASP A 59 -2.09 -3.96 18.50
N LEU A 60 -1.85 -2.65 18.48
CA LEU A 60 -1.89 -1.84 17.26
C LEU A 60 -0.98 -2.43 16.15
N PHE A 61 0.20 -2.92 16.52
CA PHE A 61 1.16 -3.45 15.55
C PHE A 61 0.81 -4.86 15.07
N THR A 62 0.02 -5.63 15.83
CA THR A 62 -0.62 -6.85 15.29
C THR A 62 -1.53 -6.52 14.11
N SER A 63 -2.38 -5.50 14.26
CA SER A 63 -3.30 -5.06 13.20
C SER A 63 -2.56 -4.49 12.00
N LEU A 64 -1.65 -3.54 12.23
CA LEU A 64 -0.85 -2.93 11.17
C LEU A 64 0.05 -3.94 10.45
N ALA A 65 0.58 -4.94 11.15
CA ALA A 65 1.39 -5.99 10.54
C ALA A 65 0.56 -6.94 9.66
N ALA A 66 -0.66 -7.27 10.09
CA ALA A 66 -1.58 -8.05 9.28
C ALA A 66 -1.95 -7.31 7.98
N SER A 67 -2.28 -6.01 8.03
CA SER A 67 -2.53 -5.24 6.80
C SER A 67 -1.31 -5.08 5.90
N ALA A 68 -0.10 -4.98 6.47
CA ALA A 68 1.13 -4.97 5.67
C ALA A 68 1.38 -6.32 4.96
N LEU A 69 1.16 -7.45 5.65
CA LEU A 69 1.20 -8.79 5.03
C LEU A 69 0.15 -8.91 3.92
N ALA A 70 -1.06 -8.44 4.15
CA ALA A 70 -2.12 -8.43 3.13
C ALA A 70 -1.67 -7.69 1.86
N SER A 71 -1.04 -6.53 2.02
CA SER A 71 -0.50 -5.75 0.90
C SER A 71 0.56 -6.51 0.10
N HIS A 72 1.44 -7.29 0.75
CA HIS A 72 2.44 -8.10 0.04
C HIS A 72 1.78 -9.20 -0.80
N HIS A 73 0.79 -9.90 -0.24
CA HIS A 73 0.04 -10.93 -0.96
C HIS A 73 -0.73 -10.34 -2.15
N ARG A 74 -1.38 -9.18 -1.96
CA ARG A 74 -2.08 -8.46 -3.01
C ARG A 74 -1.16 -8.07 -4.17
N GLN A 75 0.05 -7.61 -3.87
CA GLN A 75 1.03 -7.23 -4.91
C GLN A 75 1.50 -8.43 -5.74
N LEU A 76 1.33 -9.65 -5.23
CA LEU A 76 1.60 -10.90 -5.96
C LEU A 76 0.31 -11.57 -6.47
N GLY A 77 -0.80 -10.85 -6.47
CA GLY A 77 -2.08 -11.32 -6.99
C GLY A 77 -2.80 -12.37 -6.12
N ASP A 78 -2.39 -12.57 -4.87
CA ASP A 78 -3.03 -13.49 -3.92
C ASP A 78 -4.06 -12.75 -3.03
N HIS A 79 -5.15 -12.31 -3.67
CA HIS A 79 -6.23 -11.58 -3.00
C HIS A 79 -6.95 -12.41 -1.93
N ARG A 80 -6.99 -13.75 -2.09
CA ARG A 80 -7.65 -14.63 -1.12
C ARG A 80 -6.92 -14.62 0.21
N THR A 81 -5.61 -14.75 0.20
CA THR A 81 -4.80 -14.68 1.42
C THR A 81 -4.74 -13.25 1.96
N ALA A 82 -4.61 -12.26 1.08
CA ALA A 82 -4.63 -10.85 1.48
C ALA A 82 -5.90 -10.51 2.29
N ARG A 83 -7.07 -10.94 1.80
CA ARG A 83 -8.35 -10.73 2.48
C ARG A 83 -8.40 -11.33 3.88
N ARG A 84 -7.79 -12.50 4.09
CA ARG A 84 -7.70 -13.13 5.43
C ARG A 84 -6.89 -12.28 6.39
N PHE A 85 -5.77 -11.74 5.92
CA PHE A 85 -4.92 -10.86 6.71
C PHE A 85 -5.57 -9.51 6.99
N ASP A 86 -6.24 -8.87 6.03
CA ASP A 86 -6.96 -7.62 6.33
C ASP A 86 -8.20 -7.84 7.23
N SER A 87 -8.83 -9.01 7.15
CA SER A 87 -9.88 -9.40 8.12
C SER A 87 -9.31 -9.54 9.53
N LEU A 88 -8.12 -10.15 9.67
CA LEU A 88 -7.40 -10.24 10.94
C LEU A 88 -6.97 -8.85 11.43
N ALA A 89 -6.50 -7.98 10.52
CA ALA A 89 -6.15 -6.62 10.84
C ALA A 89 -7.35 -5.87 11.43
N LEU A 90 -8.51 -5.99 10.81
CA LEU A 90 -9.74 -5.37 11.29
C LEU A 90 -10.19 -5.93 12.66
N SER A 91 -10.10 -7.25 12.85
CA SER A 91 -10.53 -7.89 14.11
C SER A 91 -9.58 -7.62 15.28
N THR A 92 -8.31 -7.36 15.00
CA THR A 92 -7.28 -7.07 16.02
C THR A 92 -7.03 -5.57 16.22
N ALA A 93 -7.60 -4.71 15.36
CA ALA A 93 -7.46 -3.28 15.50
C ALA A 93 -8.03 -2.82 16.85
N PRO A 94 -7.24 -2.13 17.69
CA PRO A 94 -7.73 -1.65 18.97
C PRO A 94 -9.00 -0.79 18.82
N ALA A 95 -9.81 -0.73 19.88
CA ALA A 95 -10.87 0.25 19.92
C ALA A 95 -10.26 1.66 19.83
N PRO A 96 -10.92 2.61 19.14
CA PRO A 96 -10.50 4.02 19.20
C PRO A 96 -10.63 4.49 20.66
N ALA A 97 -9.51 4.53 21.40
CA ALA A 97 -9.46 5.22 22.68
C ALA A 97 -9.12 6.70 22.43
N LEU A 98 -8.95 7.49 23.51
CA LEU A 98 -8.39 8.84 23.47
C LEU A 98 -6.89 8.83 23.06
N PHE A 99 -6.54 8.08 22.00
CA PHE A 99 -5.22 8.15 21.38
C PHE A 99 -5.09 9.49 20.69
N ALA A 100 -3.91 10.09 20.81
CA ALA A 100 -3.55 11.22 19.97
C ALA A 100 -3.56 10.74 18.51
N HIS A 101 -4.18 11.54 17.64
CA HIS A 101 -4.16 11.29 16.21
C HIS A 101 -2.71 11.26 15.72
N ASP A 102 -2.34 10.19 15.03
CA ASP A 102 -1.05 10.06 14.41
C ASP A 102 -1.15 10.49 12.94
N PRO A 103 -0.38 11.49 12.48
CA PRO A 103 -0.54 12.05 11.14
C PRO A 103 -0.22 11.05 10.02
N ASP A 104 0.59 10.02 10.29
CA ASP A 104 0.87 8.94 9.33
C ASP A 104 -0.08 7.75 9.51
N GLY A 105 -1.10 7.88 10.36
CA GLY A 105 -2.11 6.85 10.62
C GLY A 105 -1.56 5.66 11.39
N ILE A 106 -0.54 5.88 12.24
CA ILE A 106 -0.02 4.86 13.17
C ILE A 106 -0.81 4.94 14.49
N ASP A 107 -2.13 4.80 14.37
CA ASP A 107 -3.10 4.84 15.46
C ASP A 107 -4.25 3.85 15.18
N PRO A 108 -5.16 3.57 16.14
CA PRO A 108 -6.25 2.62 15.91
C PRO A 108 -7.22 2.99 14.78
N LEU A 109 -7.40 4.29 14.51
CA LEU A 109 -8.27 4.76 13.45
C LEU A 109 -7.65 4.45 12.08
N GLY A 110 -6.36 4.77 11.90
CA GLY A 110 -5.57 4.45 10.73
C GLY A 110 -5.46 2.95 10.48
N ALA A 111 -5.26 2.14 11.52
CA ALA A 111 -5.24 0.68 11.41
C ALA A 111 -6.58 0.09 10.92
N ARG A 112 -7.71 0.60 11.42
CA ARG A 112 -9.05 0.21 10.94
C ARG A 112 -9.28 0.64 9.50
N ALA A 113 -8.87 1.86 9.15
CA ALA A 113 -8.99 2.38 7.79
C ALA A 113 -8.13 1.56 6.82
N ASP A 114 -6.90 1.21 7.18
CA ASP A 114 -6.02 0.37 6.37
C ASP A 114 -6.64 -0.99 6.06
N ALA A 115 -7.20 -1.64 7.09
CA ALA A 115 -7.84 -2.93 6.96
C ALA A 115 -9.09 -2.86 6.06
N LEU A 116 -9.96 -1.86 6.23
CA LEU A 116 -11.16 -1.68 5.41
C LEU A 116 -10.82 -1.35 3.95
N LEU A 117 -9.85 -0.47 3.72
CA LEU A 117 -9.38 -0.14 2.37
C LEU A 117 -8.68 -1.34 1.72
N GLY A 118 -7.96 -2.15 2.50
CA GLY A 118 -7.36 -3.40 2.05
C GLY A 118 -8.40 -4.45 1.65
N LEU A 119 -9.44 -4.65 2.45
CA LEU A 119 -10.58 -5.51 2.10
C LEU A 119 -11.31 -5.02 0.85
N ALA A 120 -11.44 -3.71 0.67
CA ALA A 120 -12.01 -3.13 -0.54
C ALA A 120 -11.15 -3.46 -1.78
N ALA A 121 -9.83 -3.32 -1.67
CA ALA A 121 -8.89 -3.70 -2.74
C ALA A 121 -8.99 -5.19 -3.11
N ASP A 122 -9.13 -6.08 -2.13
CA ASP A 122 -9.30 -7.51 -2.40
C ASP A 122 -10.67 -7.84 -2.99
N ALA A 123 -11.71 -7.08 -2.65
CA ALA A 123 -13.01 -7.19 -3.30
C ALA A 123 -12.93 -6.77 -4.77
N ILE A 124 -12.14 -5.73 -5.11
CA ILE A 124 -11.85 -5.37 -6.51
C ILE A 124 -11.12 -6.53 -7.22
N GLY A 125 -10.06 -7.06 -6.62
CA GLY A 125 -9.31 -8.21 -7.14
C GLY A 125 -10.09 -9.53 -7.21
N ALA A 126 -11.27 -9.59 -6.58
CA ALA A 126 -12.22 -10.69 -6.70
C ALA A 126 -13.39 -10.39 -7.66
N GLY A 127 -13.42 -9.21 -8.28
CA GLY A 127 -14.50 -8.76 -9.17
C GLY A 127 -15.79 -8.34 -8.46
N ASN A 128 -15.78 -8.18 -7.13
CA ASN A 128 -16.95 -7.82 -6.32
C ASN A 128 -17.00 -6.32 -6.01
N LEU A 129 -17.42 -5.50 -7.00
CA LEU A 129 -17.41 -4.05 -6.88
C LEU A 129 -18.44 -3.50 -5.88
N THR A 130 -19.56 -4.19 -5.70
CA THR A 130 -20.58 -3.80 -4.70
C THR A 130 -19.99 -3.87 -3.30
N GLU A 131 -19.29 -4.96 -3.00
CA GLU A 131 -18.60 -5.10 -1.73
C GLU A 131 -17.44 -4.10 -1.58
N ALA A 132 -16.66 -3.88 -2.65
CA ALA A 132 -15.58 -2.90 -2.64
C ALA A 132 -16.07 -1.50 -2.26
N ARG A 133 -17.16 -1.02 -2.87
CA ARG A 133 -17.76 0.30 -2.55
C ARG A 133 -18.26 0.37 -1.12
N ARG A 134 -18.91 -0.68 -0.61
CA ARG A 134 -19.40 -0.72 0.77
C ARG A 134 -18.25 -0.62 1.79
N LEU A 135 -17.18 -1.38 1.57
CA LEU A 135 -16.00 -1.37 2.45
C LEU A 135 -15.23 -0.05 2.36
N HIS A 136 -15.10 0.51 1.16
CA HIS A 136 -14.51 1.82 0.93
C HIS A 136 -15.28 2.94 1.66
N ALA A 137 -16.61 2.95 1.54
CA ALA A 137 -17.46 3.90 2.27
C ALA A 137 -17.33 3.73 3.79
N ALA A 138 -17.31 2.49 4.28
CA ALA A 138 -17.12 2.21 5.72
C ALA A 138 -15.79 2.76 6.26
N ALA A 139 -14.71 2.74 5.46
CA ALA A 139 -13.42 3.31 5.86
C ALA A 139 -13.49 4.82 6.10
N LEU A 140 -14.29 5.54 5.30
CA LEU A 140 -14.45 6.99 5.38
C LEU A 140 -15.45 7.44 6.45
N GLN A 141 -16.35 6.55 6.85
CA GLN A 141 -17.32 6.76 7.92
C GLN A 141 -16.72 6.49 9.31
N LEU A 142 -15.46 6.09 9.39
CA LEU A 142 -14.78 5.95 10.67
C LEU A 142 -14.69 7.32 11.36
N PRO A 143 -15.03 7.41 12.66
CA PRO A 143 -15.19 8.69 13.35
C PRO A 143 -13.86 9.43 13.53
N ASP A 144 -13.89 10.74 13.27
CA ASP A 144 -12.77 11.68 13.39
C ASP A 144 -12.23 11.77 14.84
N ARG A 145 -13.08 11.43 15.82
CA ARG A 145 -12.79 11.35 17.25
C ARG A 145 -13.89 10.51 17.92
N PRO A 146 -13.64 9.84 19.06
CA PRO A 146 -14.74 9.64 19.98
C PRO A 146 -15.31 11.03 20.33
N GLU A 147 -16.57 11.26 20.00
CA GLU A 147 -17.33 12.38 20.57
C GLU A 147 -17.11 12.32 22.08
N ASN A 148 -16.75 13.45 22.70
CA ASN A 148 -16.92 13.54 24.14
C ASN A 148 -18.39 13.21 24.40
N PRO A 149 -18.73 12.25 25.28
CA PRO A 149 -20.11 12.08 25.67
C PRO A 149 -20.62 13.47 26.10
N PRO A 150 -21.84 13.88 25.71
CA PRO A 150 -22.38 15.16 26.14
C PRO A 150 -22.23 15.20 27.66
N ALA A 151 -21.65 16.28 28.17
CA ALA A 151 -21.50 16.48 29.60
C ALA A 151 -22.86 16.18 30.22
N THR A 152 -22.96 15.08 30.95
CA THR A 152 -24.17 14.79 31.72
C THR A 152 -24.27 15.97 32.65
N SER A 153 -25.25 16.84 32.39
CA SER A 153 -25.61 17.95 33.25
C SER A 153 -25.78 17.33 34.63
N ALA A 154 -24.78 17.49 35.49
CA ALA A 154 -24.87 17.06 36.85
C ALA A 154 -26.03 17.85 37.42
N THR A 155 -27.17 17.18 37.58
CA THR A 155 -28.33 17.72 38.26
C THR A 155 -27.83 18.21 39.60
N ALA A 156 -27.86 19.54 39.79
CA ALA A 156 -27.42 20.17 41.00
C ALA A 156 -28.14 19.51 42.18
N VAL A 157 -27.39 18.81 43.02
CA VAL A 157 -27.88 18.41 44.34
C VAL A 157 -27.99 19.71 45.13
N PRO A 158 -29.18 20.08 45.66
CA PRO A 158 -29.29 21.28 46.46
C PRO A 158 -28.50 21.09 47.76
N ALA A 159 -27.71 22.11 48.10
CA ALA A 159 -26.90 22.16 49.30
C ALA A 159 -27.76 21.98 50.55
N ALA A 160 -27.56 20.87 51.26
CA ALA A 160 -28.10 20.68 52.59
C ALA A 160 -27.27 21.52 53.58
N THR A 161 -27.96 22.43 54.25
CA THR A 161 -27.49 23.29 55.33
C THR A 161 -26.80 22.51 56.44
N ALA A 162 -25.61 23.00 56.82
CA ALA A 162 -24.84 22.53 57.96
C ALA A 162 -25.63 22.68 59.26
N THR A 163 -25.68 21.61 60.05
CA THR A 163 -25.99 21.69 61.48
C THR A 163 -24.87 21.02 62.26
N ALA A 164 -24.30 21.76 63.20
CA ALA A 164 -23.18 21.37 64.03
C ALA A 164 -23.55 20.22 64.99
N GLY A 165 -22.63 19.25 65.13
CA GLY A 165 -22.71 18.17 66.12
C GLY A 165 -21.29 17.68 66.48
N ARG A 166 -21.03 17.55 67.78
CA ARG A 166 -19.73 17.49 68.47
C ARG A 166 -19.07 16.10 68.47
N GLY A 167 -17.73 16.08 68.60
CA GLY A 167 -16.90 15.00 69.16
C GLY A 167 -16.73 13.77 68.25
N THR A 168 -15.60 13.08 68.11
CA THR A 168 -14.46 12.84 69.01
C THR A 168 -13.26 12.35 68.21
N VAL A 169 -12.08 12.52 68.81
CA VAL A 169 -10.73 12.17 68.32
C VAL A 169 -10.50 10.65 68.38
N ALA A 170 -9.85 10.05 67.38
CA ALA A 170 -9.02 8.85 67.56
C ALA A 170 -7.98 8.72 66.44
N ARG A 171 -6.78 8.29 66.84
CA ARG A 171 -5.50 8.33 66.12
C ARG A 171 -4.94 6.89 66.01
N ALA A 172 -4.36 6.59 64.84
CA ALA A 172 -3.25 5.67 64.53
C ALA A 172 -3.31 4.13 64.74
N ALA A 173 -2.64 3.44 63.78
CA ALA A 173 -1.74 2.26 63.86
C ALA A 173 -2.13 1.20 62.79
N ALA A 174 -1.30 0.78 61.82
CA ALA A 174 0.07 0.24 61.81
C ALA A 174 0.20 -1.16 62.46
N GLY A 175 0.55 -2.17 61.65
CA GLY A 175 1.03 -3.53 62.00
C GLY A 175 1.07 -4.39 60.72
N GLN A 176 2.21 -4.71 60.09
CA GLN A 176 3.27 -5.68 60.41
C GLN A 176 2.79 -7.12 60.62
N GLY A 177 3.37 -8.05 59.82
CA GLY A 177 3.06 -9.49 59.70
C GLY A 177 3.43 -10.35 60.92
N PRO A 178 3.60 -11.70 60.81
CA PRO A 178 4.61 -12.32 59.94
C PRO A 178 4.28 -13.75 59.41
N ALA A 179 5.33 -14.39 58.89
CA ALA A 179 5.45 -15.61 58.09
C ALA A 179 5.35 -16.98 58.81
N GLY A 180 5.26 -18.05 58.01
CA GLY A 180 5.65 -19.44 58.33
C GLY A 180 4.71 -20.47 57.67
N ARG A 181 5.08 -21.68 57.24
CA ARG A 181 6.33 -22.41 56.96
C ARG A 181 5.88 -23.73 56.27
N VAL A 182 6.67 -24.27 55.34
CA VAL A 182 6.48 -25.57 54.65
C VAL A 182 6.90 -26.75 55.56
N PRO A 183 6.37 -27.99 55.37
CA PRO A 183 7.12 -29.14 54.77
C PRO A 183 6.21 -29.98 53.81
N ALA A 184 6.62 -30.63 52.71
CA ALA A 184 7.67 -31.62 52.33
C ALA A 184 7.28 -33.12 52.50
N GLY A 185 7.44 -33.92 51.42
CA GLY A 185 7.48 -35.42 51.36
C GLY A 185 6.68 -36.04 50.18
N SER A 186 7.28 -36.41 49.02
CA SER A 186 7.97 -37.68 48.61
C SER A 186 6.97 -38.83 48.26
N THR A 187 7.01 -39.61 47.15
CA THR A 187 8.06 -40.51 46.61
C THR A 187 7.77 -41.03 45.17
N ALA A 188 8.83 -41.24 44.34
CA ALA A 188 9.22 -42.39 43.46
C ALA A 188 8.18 -43.09 42.52
N ALA A 189 8.45 -43.69 41.33
CA ALA A 189 9.62 -44.05 40.50
C ALA A 189 9.17 -44.48 39.05
N GLU A 190 10.16 -44.59 38.15
CA GLU A 190 10.27 -45.07 36.74
C GLU A 190 9.69 -46.48 36.36
N PRO A 191 9.78 -47.05 35.10
CA PRO A 191 10.74 -46.80 33.97
C PRO A 191 10.22 -46.85 32.49
N VAL A 192 11.18 -46.65 31.58
CA VAL A 192 11.22 -46.62 30.08
C VAL A 192 11.11 -48.02 29.42
N PRO A 193 10.76 -48.12 28.11
CA PRO A 193 11.73 -48.64 27.12
C PRO A 193 11.75 -47.91 25.75
N ALA A 194 12.77 -48.25 24.94
CA ALA A 194 13.41 -47.49 23.87
C ALA A 194 13.05 -47.88 22.40
N GLY A 195 13.54 -47.07 21.45
CA GLY A 195 13.76 -47.37 20.02
C GLY A 195 13.17 -46.28 19.09
N ARG A 196 13.80 -45.73 18.04
CA ARG A 196 15.04 -46.01 17.28
C ARG A 196 15.34 -44.76 16.42
N VAL A 197 16.62 -44.47 16.20
CA VAL A 197 17.18 -43.32 15.44
C VAL A 197 17.16 -43.58 13.92
N PRO A 198 17.24 -42.55 13.07
CA PRO A 198 18.36 -42.51 12.13
C PRO A 198 19.13 -41.19 12.08
N THR A 199 20.43 -41.37 12.03
CA THR A 199 21.58 -40.46 11.91
C THR A 199 21.72 -39.87 10.50
N GLY A 200 22.28 -38.66 10.41
CA GLY A 200 22.90 -38.17 9.17
C GLY A 200 23.07 -36.65 9.07
N LEU A 201 23.89 -36.03 9.92
CA LEU A 201 24.42 -34.69 9.67
C LEU A 201 25.94 -34.72 9.89
N ALA A 202 26.68 -34.56 8.80
CA ALA A 202 28.09 -34.22 8.82
C ALA A 202 28.21 -32.69 8.75
N ALA A 203 28.94 -32.13 9.71
CA ALA A 203 29.32 -30.72 9.75
C ALA A 203 30.51 -30.46 8.81
N VAL A 204 30.50 -29.29 8.15
CA VAL A 204 31.71 -28.66 7.61
C VAL A 204 31.67 -27.17 7.94
N GLU A 205 32.77 -26.69 8.52
CA GLU A 205 33.04 -25.34 9.00
C GLU A 205 33.41 -24.33 7.86
N PRO A 206 33.57 -23.02 8.15
CA PRO A 206 33.31 -21.93 7.21
C PRO A 206 34.53 -21.47 6.40
N ALA A 207 34.30 -20.89 5.22
CA ALA A 207 35.33 -20.20 4.44
C ALA A 207 34.85 -18.88 3.84
N SER A 208 35.52 -17.81 4.29
CA SER A 208 35.99 -16.59 3.62
C SER A 208 35.24 -15.91 2.46
N THR A 209 35.17 -14.59 2.61
CA THR A 209 34.88 -13.47 1.71
C THR A 209 35.61 -13.44 0.36
N GLY A 210 34.90 -13.00 -0.70
CA GLY A 210 35.44 -12.51 -2.00
C GLY A 210 34.31 -12.13 -2.99
N PRO A 211 34.48 -11.14 -3.89
CA PRO A 211 33.37 -10.36 -4.47
C PRO A 211 32.76 -10.93 -5.77
N ALA A 212 31.54 -10.47 -6.07
CA ALA A 212 30.70 -10.85 -7.22
C ALA A 212 31.21 -10.32 -8.58
N PRO A 213 31.00 -11.03 -9.70
CA PRO A 213 31.22 -10.48 -11.03
C PRO A 213 29.92 -9.92 -11.65
N ALA A 214 30.08 -8.78 -12.31
CA ALA A 214 29.11 -8.13 -13.19
C ALA A 214 28.95 -8.93 -14.50
N CYS A 215 27.73 -8.97 -15.05
CA CYS A 215 27.47 -9.55 -16.36
C CYS A 215 27.20 -8.45 -17.40
N SER A 216 28.13 -8.35 -18.35
CA SER A 216 28.08 -7.46 -19.52
C SER A 216 27.24 -8.06 -20.65
N THR A 217 26.64 -7.14 -21.40
CA THR A 217 25.88 -7.28 -22.65
C THR A 217 26.68 -7.91 -23.81
N ALA A 218 26.00 -8.70 -24.64
CA ALA A 218 26.48 -9.08 -25.97
C ALA A 218 25.36 -8.96 -27.02
N THR A 219 25.72 -8.31 -28.13
CA THR A 219 24.89 -7.92 -29.29
C THR A 219 25.13 -8.89 -30.47
N GLY A 220 24.12 -9.18 -31.30
CA GLY A 220 24.28 -9.89 -32.58
C GLY A 220 22.96 -10.27 -33.28
N PRO A 221 22.92 -10.49 -34.62
CA PRO A 221 22.14 -9.62 -35.51
C PRO A 221 20.88 -10.21 -36.19
N ALA A 222 20.19 -9.29 -36.88
CA ALA A 222 18.91 -9.30 -37.60
C ALA A 222 18.56 -10.48 -38.54
N ARG A 223 17.25 -10.74 -38.68
CA ARG A 223 16.62 -11.22 -39.92
C ARG A 223 15.20 -10.68 -40.13
N THR A 224 14.85 -10.59 -41.40
CA THR A 224 13.80 -9.84 -42.11
C THR A 224 12.44 -10.53 -42.24
N GLY A 225 11.37 -9.71 -42.29
CA GLY A 225 10.24 -9.88 -43.22
C GLY A 225 8.89 -10.36 -42.65
N GLY A 226 7.82 -9.61 -42.94
CA GLY A 226 6.42 -10.11 -42.89
C GLY A 226 5.42 -9.14 -42.25
N ALA A 227 4.64 -8.44 -43.08
CA ALA A 227 3.56 -7.53 -42.68
C ALA A 227 2.24 -8.28 -42.40
N ALA A 228 1.48 -7.90 -41.35
CA ALA A 228 0.02 -7.70 -41.35
C ALA A 228 -0.57 -7.53 -39.93
N ALA A 229 -1.48 -6.55 -39.82
CA ALA A 229 -2.69 -6.50 -38.98
C ALA A 229 -2.62 -6.58 -37.44
N VAL A 230 -2.49 -5.38 -36.85
CA VAL A 230 -3.18 -4.79 -35.69
C VAL A 230 -4.23 -5.67 -34.96
N HIS A 231 -4.03 -5.96 -33.67
CA HIS A 231 -5.07 -6.00 -32.61
C HIS A 231 -4.40 -6.01 -31.21
N ALA A 232 -4.82 -5.08 -30.34
CA ALA A 232 -4.22 -4.75 -29.04
C ALA A 232 -4.75 -5.61 -27.87
N ALA A 233 -3.89 -5.91 -26.88
CA ALA A 233 -4.19 -6.72 -25.68
C ALA A 233 -3.86 -5.94 -24.37
N PRO A 234 -4.67 -6.03 -23.30
CA PRO A 234 -4.70 -5.05 -22.21
C PRO A 234 -3.94 -5.47 -20.93
N ALA A 235 -3.54 -4.49 -20.11
CA ALA A 235 -3.14 -4.72 -18.71
C ALA A 235 -4.31 -4.61 -17.73
N ALA A 236 -4.26 -5.50 -16.73
CA ALA A 236 -5.04 -5.54 -15.49
C ALA A 236 -6.57 -5.51 -15.70
N ALA A 237 -7.13 -6.71 -15.87
CA ALA A 237 -8.52 -6.98 -16.18
C ALA A 237 -9.49 -6.58 -15.07
N VAL A 238 -10.60 -6.00 -15.49
CA VAL A 238 -11.88 -5.92 -14.80
C VAL A 238 -12.87 -6.63 -15.73
N PRO A 239 -13.73 -7.54 -15.24
CA PRO A 239 -14.55 -8.38 -16.12
C PRO A 239 -15.59 -7.55 -16.90
N PRO A 240 -15.79 -7.79 -18.21
CA PRO A 240 -16.63 -6.95 -19.06
C PRO A 240 -18.09 -7.44 -19.08
N ALA A 241 -19.02 -6.60 -18.62
CA ALA A 241 -20.43 -6.69 -18.98
C ALA A 241 -21.13 -5.32 -18.89
N ALA A 242 -20.60 -4.29 -19.55
CA ALA A 242 -21.35 -3.05 -19.83
C ALA A 242 -20.54 -2.09 -20.71
N ALA A 243 -20.64 -2.19 -22.05
CA ALA A 243 -20.38 -1.06 -22.95
C ALA A 243 -20.66 -1.45 -24.41
N ARG A 244 -21.93 -1.47 -24.82
CA ARG A 244 -22.25 -1.44 -26.26
C ARG A 244 -23.56 -0.71 -26.53
N ALA A 245 -23.49 0.61 -26.61
CA ALA A 245 -24.39 1.43 -27.42
C ALA A 245 -23.92 2.89 -27.43
N ALA A 246 -23.37 3.34 -28.55
CA ALA A 246 -23.55 4.69 -29.12
C ALA A 246 -22.52 4.92 -30.24
N ARG A 247 -22.86 4.44 -31.44
CA ARG A 247 -22.34 5.04 -32.69
C ARG A 247 -23.53 5.75 -33.34
N ALA A 248 -23.49 7.07 -33.41
CA ALA A 248 -24.18 7.82 -34.45
C ALA A 248 -23.71 9.29 -34.51
N ALA A 249 -23.56 9.74 -35.76
CA ALA A 249 -23.68 11.11 -36.27
C ALA A 249 -22.55 12.12 -35.99
N THR A 250 -21.62 12.20 -36.95
CA THR A 250 -21.02 13.46 -37.41
C THR A 250 -22.10 14.35 -38.03
N PRO A 251 -22.05 15.68 -37.81
CA PRO A 251 -21.58 16.53 -38.91
C PRO A 251 -20.77 17.77 -38.46
N ALA A 252 -19.95 18.28 -39.39
CA ALA A 252 -19.73 19.71 -39.71
C ALA A 252 -18.25 20.03 -40.03
N GLY A 253 -18.01 20.61 -41.22
CA GLY A 253 -17.00 21.68 -41.37
C GLY A 253 -17.61 23.04 -40.95
N PRO A 254 -16.90 24.18 -40.97
CA PRO A 254 -15.65 24.43 -41.69
C PRO A 254 -14.49 25.03 -40.85
N SER A 255 -13.29 24.93 -41.45
CA SER A 255 -12.07 25.77 -41.38
C SER A 255 -12.02 26.91 -40.36
N ALA A 256 -11.07 26.83 -39.41
CA ALA A 256 -10.66 27.94 -38.55
C ALA A 256 -9.38 28.60 -39.08
N ALA A 257 -9.49 29.88 -39.40
CA ALA A 257 -8.43 30.78 -39.79
C ALA A 257 -7.47 31.08 -38.61
N ALA A 258 -6.21 31.33 -38.96
CA ALA A 258 -5.13 31.71 -38.05
C ALA A 258 -5.39 33.06 -37.34
N VAL A 259 -5.04 33.13 -36.05
CA VAL A 259 -5.00 34.37 -35.26
C VAL A 259 -3.59 34.53 -34.67
N PRO A 260 -2.89 35.67 -34.88
CA PRO A 260 -1.51 35.88 -34.42
C PRO A 260 -1.43 36.35 -32.94
N PRO A 261 -0.24 36.25 -32.29
CA PRO A 261 -0.09 36.55 -30.88
C PRO A 261 -0.09 38.06 -30.58
N ALA A 262 -0.77 38.45 -29.50
CA ALA A 262 -0.85 39.84 -29.03
C ALA A 262 0.34 40.23 -28.15
N ALA A 263 0.82 41.46 -28.37
CA ALA A 263 1.99 42.07 -27.77
C ALA A 263 1.79 42.54 -26.31
N HIS A 264 2.90 42.60 -25.57
CA HIS A 264 3.01 43.15 -24.23
C HIS A 264 2.67 44.65 -24.17
N ALA A 265 1.77 45.03 -23.26
CA ALA A 265 1.58 46.41 -22.83
C ALA A 265 1.95 46.56 -21.35
N VAL A 266 2.95 47.39 -21.08
CA VAL A 266 3.38 47.83 -19.76
C VAL A 266 2.52 49.04 -19.36
N LEU A 267 1.94 49.03 -18.15
CA LEU A 267 1.28 50.19 -17.55
C LEU A 267 2.05 50.64 -16.28
N PRO A 268 2.09 51.96 -15.97
CA PRO A 268 2.94 52.50 -14.91
C PRO A 268 2.29 52.40 -13.52
N GLY A 269 3.16 52.34 -12.50
CA GLY A 269 2.81 52.06 -11.10
C GLY A 269 2.06 53.17 -10.36
N GLY A 270 1.17 52.75 -9.47
CA GLY A 270 0.53 53.56 -8.42
C GLY A 270 1.04 53.19 -7.01
N PRO A 271 0.80 54.03 -5.99
CA PRO A 271 1.55 54.01 -4.73
C PRO A 271 1.17 52.88 -3.77
N SER A 272 2.16 52.42 -3.01
CA SER A 272 2.08 51.37 -1.99
C SER A 272 1.03 51.65 -0.92
N ALA A 273 0.04 50.76 -0.80
CA ALA A 273 -0.77 50.62 0.39
C ALA A 273 0.00 49.78 1.43
N THR A 274 0.30 50.37 2.58
CA THR A 274 0.83 49.67 3.75
C THR A 274 -0.20 48.65 4.26
N ALA A 275 0.14 47.37 4.16
CA ALA A 275 -0.68 46.26 4.63
C ALA A 275 -0.73 46.22 6.17
N ALA A 276 -1.94 46.12 6.72
CA ALA A 276 -2.15 45.79 8.12
C ALA A 276 -1.59 44.39 8.44
N PRO A 277 -1.12 44.13 9.69
CA PRO A 277 -0.56 42.84 10.05
C PRO A 277 -1.62 41.75 9.92
N ALA A 278 -1.27 40.69 9.19
CA ALA A 278 -2.08 39.49 9.04
C ALA A 278 -2.33 38.85 10.42
N ALA A 279 -3.58 38.47 10.68
CA ALA A 279 -3.90 37.61 11.80
C ALA A 279 -3.05 36.33 11.75
N PRO A 280 -2.66 35.76 12.91
CA PRO A 280 -1.94 34.49 12.92
C PRO A 280 -2.77 33.44 12.17
N PRO A 281 -2.13 32.53 11.40
CA PRO A 281 -2.84 31.51 10.67
C PRO A 281 -3.68 30.70 11.65
N VAL A 282 -4.99 30.73 11.47
CA VAL A 282 -5.91 29.82 12.15
C VAL A 282 -5.50 28.43 11.69
N GLU A 283 -4.98 27.63 12.61
CA GLU A 283 -4.60 26.25 12.33
C GLU A 283 -5.85 25.52 11.80
N PRO A 284 -5.80 24.94 10.59
CA PRO A 284 -6.95 24.23 10.05
C PRO A 284 -7.33 23.11 11.03
N PRO A 285 -8.63 22.82 11.19
CA PRO A 285 -9.05 21.72 12.06
C PRO A 285 -8.29 20.45 11.64
N PRO A 286 -7.80 19.64 12.60
CA PRO A 286 -7.08 18.42 12.27
C PRO A 286 -7.97 17.54 11.38
N ALA A 287 -7.39 17.03 10.28
CA ALA A 287 -8.12 16.20 9.35
C ALA A 287 -8.64 14.94 10.06
N ALA A 288 -9.90 14.60 9.76
CA ALA A 288 -10.59 13.37 10.16
C ALA A 288 -9.74 12.09 10.05
N HIS A 289 -8.94 12.03 8.99
CA HIS A 289 -8.14 10.89 8.63
C HIS A 289 -6.69 11.32 8.36
N SER A 290 -5.76 10.40 8.63
CA SER A 290 -4.35 10.59 8.29
C SER A 290 -4.19 10.84 6.79
N TRP A 291 -3.14 11.56 6.38
CA TRP A 291 -2.86 11.78 4.96
C TRP A 291 -2.71 10.45 4.21
N ARG A 292 -2.17 9.41 4.88
CA ARG A 292 -1.97 8.08 4.30
C ARG A 292 -3.30 7.38 4.04
N THR A 293 -4.25 7.50 4.95
CA THR A 293 -5.63 7.03 4.77
C THR A 293 -6.28 7.73 3.58
N LEU A 294 -6.15 9.05 3.45
CA LEU A 294 -6.72 9.81 2.34
C LEU A 294 -6.09 9.46 0.98
N VAL A 295 -4.77 9.28 0.94
CA VAL A 295 -4.07 8.81 -0.27
C VAL A 295 -4.59 7.42 -0.69
N ARG A 296 -4.69 6.47 0.26
CA ARG A 296 -5.21 5.13 -0.02
C ARG A 296 -6.68 5.15 -0.42
N HIS A 297 -7.50 6.01 0.19
CA HIS A 297 -8.88 6.22 -0.22
C HIS A 297 -8.96 6.55 -1.72
N HIS A 298 -8.13 7.48 -2.20
CA HIS A 298 -8.12 7.88 -3.59
C HIS A 298 -7.56 6.80 -4.52
N TRP A 299 -6.58 5.99 -4.09
CA TRP A 299 -6.17 4.82 -4.87
C TRP A 299 -7.32 3.84 -5.06
N ILE A 300 -8.04 3.49 -3.98
CA ILE A 300 -9.19 2.58 -4.06
C ILE A 300 -10.33 3.18 -4.89
N ALA A 301 -10.61 4.47 -4.76
CA ALA A 301 -11.63 5.14 -5.57
C ALA A 301 -11.29 5.11 -7.06
N ALA A 302 -10.03 5.38 -7.41
CA ALA A 302 -9.54 5.27 -8.79
C ALA A 302 -9.63 3.82 -9.31
N GLU A 303 -9.23 2.83 -8.51
CA GLU A 303 -9.33 1.42 -8.87
C GLU A 303 -10.79 0.98 -9.05
N ILE A 304 -11.73 1.43 -8.21
CA ILE A 304 -13.17 1.19 -8.38
C ILE A 304 -13.67 1.81 -9.69
N ALA A 305 -13.26 3.04 -10.01
CA ALA A 305 -13.67 3.73 -11.23
C ALA A 305 -13.13 3.01 -12.49
N LEU A 306 -11.86 2.64 -12.51
CA LEU A 306 -11.26 1.79 -13.56
C LEU A 306 -12.01 0.46 -13.68
N ALA A 307 -12.31 -0.16 -12.54
CA ALA A 307 -13.08 -1.39 -12.49
C ALA A 307 -14.57 -1.24 -12.80
N SER A 308 -15.06 -0.02 -12.92
CA SER A 308 -16.43 0.23 -13.37
C SER A 308 -16.47 0.56 -14.87
N GLY A 309 -15.33 0.53 -15.57
CA GLY A 309 -15.23 0.98 -16.95
C GLY A 309 -15.33 2.51 -17.10
N ALA A 310 -15.04 3.25 -16.03
CA ALA A 310 -15.12 4.71 -15.99
C ALA A 310 -13.72 5.35 -15.75
N PRO A 311 -12.78 5.23 -16.70
CA PRO A 311 -11.41 5.70 -16.51
C PRO A 311 -11.29 7.23 -16.38
N ALA A 312 -12.21 7.99 -16.98
CA ALA A 312 -12.27 9.44 -16.81
C ALA A 312 -12.49 9.83 -15.33
N ASP A 313 -13.36 9.10 -14.64
CA ASP A 313 -13.67 9.33 -13.22
C ASP A 313 -12.51 8.92 -12.30
N ALA A 314 -11.60 8.06 -12.77
CA ALA A 314 -10.41 7.66 -12.02
C ALA A 314 -9.33 8.76 -11.98
N VAL A 315 -9.28 9.66 -12.98
CA VAL A 315 -8.24 10.69 -13.10
C VAL A 315 -8.26 11.68 -11.92
N PRO A 316 -9.40 12.29 -11.53
CA PRO A 316 -9.45 13.20 -10.38
C PRO A 316 -8.97 12.55 -9.08
N HIS A 317 -9.27 11.27 -8.88
CA HIS A 317 -8.77 10.52 -7.73
C HIS A 317 -7.25 10.31 -7.77
N GLY A 318 -6.69 9.96 -8.93
CA GLY A 318 -5.24 9.87 -9.12
C GLY A 318 -4.52 11.20 -8.86
N GLU A 319 -5.09 12.31 -9.31
CA GLU A 319 -4.56 13.66 -9.08
C GLU A 319 -4.62 14.05 -7.60
N ALA A 320 -5.73 13.78 -6.92
CA ALA A 320 -5.89 14.05 -5.49
C ALA A 320 -4.91 13.24 -4.63
N ALA A 321 -4.76 11.94 -4.91
CA ALA A 321 -3.77 11.10 -4.24
C ALA A 321 -2.34 11.65 -4.40
N LEU A 322 -1.99 12.08 -5.62
CA LEU A 322 -0.69 12.65 -5.91
C LEU A 322 -0.46 13.98 -5.20
N ALA A 323 -1.46 14.86 -5.15
CA ALA A 323 -1.38 16.14 -4.47
C ALA A 323 -1.12 15.95 -2.97
N LEU A 324 -1.89 15.07 -2.31
CA LEU A 324 -1.71 14.73 -0.89
C LEU A 324 -0.33 14.12 -0.61
N ALA A 325 0.10 13.16 -1.42
CA ALA A 325 1.41 12.52 -1.25
C ALA A 325 2.57 13.50 -1.44
N ARG A 326 2.45 14.45 -2.38
CA ARG A 326 3.44 15.52 -2.60
C ARG A 326 3.49 16.50 -1.43
N ALA A 327 2.33 16.93 -0.94
CA ALA A 327 2.25 17.83 0.21
C ALA A 327 2.96 17.25 1.45
N ARG A 328 2.87 15.92 1.63
CA ARG A 328 3.57 15.22 2.72
C ARG A 328 5.06 14.96 2.46
N GLY A 329 5.48 14.88 1.19
CA GLY A 329 6.84 14.48 0.81
C GLY A 329 7.10 12.97 0.87
N GLY A 330 6.06 12.14 0.80
CA GLY A 330 6.21 10.68 0.89
C GLY A 330 6.56 10.04 -0.45
N THR A 331 7.86 9.88 -0.74
CA THR A 331 8.38 9.46 -2.07
C THR A 331 7.68 8.22 -2.64
N ARG A 332 7.46 7.19 -1.83
CA ARG A 332 6.77 5.96 -2.29
C ARG A 332 5.30 6.19 -2.63
N HIS A 333 4.62 7.02 -1.84
CA HIS A 333 3.22 7.36 -2.05
C HIS A 333 3.07 8.25 -3.27
N ILE A 334 4.04 9.14 -3.54
CA ILE A 334 4.10 9.94 -4.77
C ILE A 334 4.20 9.01 -5.99
N LEU A 335 5.17 8.10 -6.00
CA LEU A 335 5.39 7.19 -7.13
C LEU A 335 4.21 6.22 -7.32
N LYS A 336 3.65 5.66 -6.24
CA LYS A 336 2.45 4.83 -6.34
C LYS A 336 1.23 5.62 -6.85
N SER A 337 1.05 6.87 -6.41
CA SER A 337 -0.05 7.72 -6.89
C SER A 337 0.11 8.10 -8.35
N ARG A 338 1.34 8.32 -8.82
CA ARG A 338 1.63 8.57 -10.23
C ARG A 338 1.46 7.33 -11.09
N LEU A 339 1.78 6.13 -10.58
CA LEU A 339 1.39 4.88 -11.24
C LEU A 339 -0.13 4.77 -11.41
N VAL A 340 -0.91 5.04 -10.36
CA VAL A 340 -2.38 5.03 -10.43
C VAL A 340 -2.91 6.06 -11.43
N LEU A 341 -2.46 7.32 -11.33
CA LEU A 341 -2.85 8.40 -12.24
C LEU A 341 -2.45 8.10 -13.69
N GLY A 342 -1.20 7.67 -13.91
CA GLY A 342 -0.68 7.32 -15.22
C GLY A 342 -1.48 6.19 -15.86
N THR A 343 -1.82 5.17 -15.07
CA THR A 343 -2.72 4.08 -15.49
C THR A 343 -4.09 4.61 -15.89
N ALA A 344 -4.71 5.45 -15.07
CA ALA A 344 -6.01 6.05 -15.39
C ALA A 344 -5.97 6.87 -16.70
N LEU A 345 -4.91 7.66 -16.89
CA LEU A 345 -4.71 8.48 -18.08
C LEU A 345 -4.51 7.67 -19.36
N VAL A 346 -3.70 6.59 -19.33
CA VAL A 346 -3.51 5.74 -20.52
C VAL A 346 -4.75 4.92 -20.84
N VAL A 347 -5.49 4.44 -19.82
CA VAL A 347 -6.73 3.67 -20.01
C VAL A 347 -7.89 4.57 -20.48
N TRP A 348 -7.92 5.86 -20.09
CA TRP A 348 -8.91 6.81 -20.58
C TRP A 348 -8.82 7.04 -22.10
N ALA A 349 -7.62 6.86 -22.67
CA ALA A 349 -7.41 6.74 -24.11
C ALA A 349 -7.80 7.97 -24.97
N THR A 350 -7.78 9.19 -24.42
CA THR A 350 -7.73 10.41 -25.25
C THR A 350 -6.29 10.66 -25.70
N PRO A 351 -6.04 11.32 -26.85
CA PRO A 351 -4.68 11.62 -27.29
C PRO A 351 -3.86 12.35 -26.22
N GLU A 352 -4.47 13.35 -25.57
CA GLU A 352 -3.84 14.16 -24.52
C GLU A 352 -3.62 13.35 -23.25
N SER A 353 -4.60 12.52 -22.85
CA SER A 353 -4.48 11.70 -21.65
C SER A 353 -3.39 10.65 -21.80
N VAL A 354 -3.33 9.97 -22.95
CA VAL A 354 -2.32 8.96 -23.25
C VAL A 354 -0.92 9.55 -23.24
N HIS A 355 -0.72 10.70 -23.88
CA HIS A 355 0.58 11.36 -23.91
C HIS A 355 1.04 11.70 -22.49
N ARG A 356 0.20 12.41 -21.73
CA ARG A 356 0.48 12.77 -20.33
C ARG A 356 0.73 11.54 -19.44
N GLY A 357 -0.10 10.52 -19.57
CA GLY A 357 0.02 9.28 -18.79
C GLY A 357 1.31 8.52 -19.09
N THR A 358 1.68 8.44 -20.37
CA THR A 358 2.92 7.78 -20.81
C THR A 358 4.15 8.53 -20.30
N GLU A 359 4.21 9.85 -20.46
CA GLU A 359 5.32 10.66 -19.94
C GLU A 359 5.49 10.51 -18.43
N LEU A 360 4.37 10.50 -17.70
CA LEU A 360 4.34 10.32 -16.25
C LEU A 360 4.96 8.97 -15.85
N LEU A 361 4.53 7.88 -16.47
CA LEU A 361 4.96 6.52 -16.17
C LEU A 361 6.43 6.27 -16.59
N VAL A 362 6.87 6.81 -17.73
CA VAL A 362 8.28 6.73 -18.18
C VAL A 362 9.20 7.43 -17.18
N CYS A 363 8.82 8.63 -16.74
CA CYS A 363 9.55 9.38 -15.73
C CYS A 363 9.65 8.57 -14.42
N ASP A 364 8.57 7.90 -14.02
CA ASP A 364 8.51 7.12 -12.78
C ASP A 364 9.36 5.88 -12.81
N LEU A 365 9.36 5.15 -13.93
CA LEU A 365 10.15 3.94 -14.07
C LEU A 365 11.65 4.22 -13.86
N ASN A 366 12.12 5.39 -14.28
CA ASN A 366 13.49 5.85 -14.04
C ASN A 366 13.75 6.13 -12.54
N HIS A 367 12.77 6.66 -11.82
CA HIS A 367 12.90 6.94 -10.38
C HIS A 367 12.79 5.67 -9.53
N THR A 368 11.82 4.79 -9.81
CA THR A 368 11.63 3.55 -9.04
C THR A 368 12.83 2.62 -9.14
N ALA A 369 13.48 2.55 -10.31
CA ALA A 369 14.71 1.78 -10.52
C ALA A 369 15.86 2.30 -9.64
N ARG A 370 16.08 3.62 -9.60
CA ARG A 370 17.15 4.24 -8.79
C ARG A 370 16.92 4.09 -7.28
N LEU A 371 15.66 4.05 -6.85
CA LEU A 371 15.27 3.92 -5.44
C LEU A 371 15.05 2.47 -5.00
N LEU A 372 15.37 1.49 -5.85
CA LEU A 372 15.20 0.05 -5.58
C LEU A 372 13.74 -0.34 -5.25
N LEU A 373 12.76 0.42 -5.73
CA LEU A 373 11.33 0.18 -5.53
C LEU A 373 10.79 -0.79 -6.58
N PHE A 374 11.37 -2.00 -6.64
CA PHE A 374 11.03 -3.01 -7.64
C PHE A 374 9.56 -3.41 -7.64
N SER A 375 8.90 -3.35 -6.47
CA SER A 375 7.46 -3.59 -6.31
C SER A 375 6.59 -2.60 -7.10
N LEU A 376 7.10 -1.40 -7.41
CA LEU A 376 6.45 -0.39 -8.25
C LEU A 376 7.00 -0.37 -9.68
N SER A 377 8.27 -0.76 -9.89
CA SER A 377 8.86 -0.79 -11.24
C SER A 377 8.15 -1.77 -12.17
N TRP A 378 7.89 -3.02 -11.73
CA TRP A 378 7.29 -4.01 -12.61
C TRP A 378 5.87 -3.66 -13.08
N PRO A 379 4.92 -3.20 -12.22
CA PRO A 379 3.59 -2.84 -12.71
C PRO A 379 3.62 -1.58 -13.58
N THR A 380 4.52 -0.62 -13.29
CA THR A 380 4.70 0.59 -14.12
C THR A 380 5.15 0.22 -15.53
N ALA A 381 6.18 -0.63 -15.64
CA ALA A 381 6.69 -1.10 -16.92
C ALA A 381 5.66 -1.95 -17.68
N LEU A 382 4.92 -2.81 -16.96
CA LEU A 382 3.84 -3.60 -17.56
C LEU A 382 2.74 -2.72 -18.16
N VAL A 383 2.29 -1.68 -17.43
CA VAL A 383 1.26 -0.74 -17.93
C VAL A 383 1.76 0.00 -19.18
N LEU A 384 3.02 0.44 -19.21
CA LEU A 384 3.61 1.05 -20.39
C LEU A 384 3.62 0.09 -21.59
N ALA A 385 4.00 -1.17 -21.37
CA ALA A 385 4.09 -2.16 -22.44
C ALA A 385 2.73 -2.53 -23.06
N THR A 386 1.65 -2.48 -22.27
CA THR A 386 0.35 -3.07 -22.63
C THR A 386 -0.75 -2.05 -22.88
N ASN A 387 -0.73 -0.90 -22.19
CA ASN A 387 -1.81 0.09 -22.25
C ASN A 387 -1.42 1.40 -22.94
N SER A 388 -0.14 1.67 -23.20
CA SER A 388 0.27 2.89 -23.89
C SER A 388 0.32 2.68 -25.42
N PRO A 389 -0.64 3.23 -26.19
CA PRO A 389 -0.66 3.04 -27.64
C PRO A 389 0.43 3.86 -28.37
N VAL A 390 1.09 4.80 -27.69
CA VAL A 390 2.15 5.64 -28.27
C VAL A 390 3.53 4.97 -28.22
N ARG A 391 3.68 3.84 -27.53
CA ARG A 391 4.93 3.08 -27.52
C ARG A 391 5.18 2.43 -28.88
N THR A 392 6.43 2.45 -29.33
CA THR A 392 6.89 1.62 -30.45
C THR A 392 6.99 0.16 -30.05
N THR A 393 7.11 -0.75 -31.02
CA THR A 393 7.31 -2.18 -30.74
C THR A 393 8.61 -2.43 -29.98
N ALA A 394 9.69 -1.71 -30.27
CA ALA A 394 10.95 -1.84 -29.55
C ALA A 394 10.81 -1.40 -28.07
N GLU A 395 10.21 -0.23 -27.83
CA GLU A 395 9.98 0.25 -26.46
C GLU A 395 9.07 -0.67 -25.64
N ARG A 396 8.05 -1.28 -26.27
CA ARG A 396 7.21 -2.28 -25.60
C ARG A 396 8.02 -3.50 -25.15
N HIS A 397 8.94 -3.99 -25.98
CA HIS A 397 9.82 -5.10 -25.60
C HIS A 397 10.75 -4.68 -24.45
N ASP A 398 11.36 -3.50 -24.52
CA ASP A 398 12.22 -2.98 -23.44
C ASP A 398 11.43 -2.84 -22.12
N ASP A 399 10.19 -2.36 -22.18
CA ASP A 399 9.31 -2.23 -21.03
C ASP A 399 8.90 -3.61 -20.46
N LEU A 400 8.64 -4.62 -21.31
CA LEU A 400 8.40 -5.99 -20.87
C LEU A 400 9.63 -6.62 -20.19
N ASP A 401 10.82 -6.43 -20.75
CA ASP A 401 12.07 -6.92 -20.15
C ASP A 401 12.32 -6.25 -18.79
N ARG A 402 12.04 -4.95 -18.66
CA ARG A 402 12.11 -4.24 -17.38
C ARG A 402 11.09 -4.78 -16.38
N ALA A 403 9.86 -5.07 -16.83
CA ALA A 403 8.84 -5.66 -15.98
C ALA A 403 9.25 -7.05 -15.48
N ALA A 404 9.74 -7.91 -16.37
CA ALA A 404 10.21 -9.25 -16.05
C ALA A 404 11.37 -9.20 -15.05
N ASN A 405 12.41 -8.41 -15.32
CA ASN A 405 13.58 -8.28 -14.44
C ASN A 405 13.20 -7.78 -13.04
N ALA A 406 12.35 -6.74 -12.96
CA ALA A 406 11.90 -6.21 -11.69
C ALA A 406 11.02 -7.22 -10.91
N LEU A 407 10.15 -7.96 -11.60
CA LEU A 407 9.32 -8.99 -10.98
C LEU A 407 10.17 -10.19 -10.50
N SER A 408 11.13 -10.68 -11.29
CA SER A 408 12.07 -11.72 -10.87
C SER A 408 12.82 -11.31 -9.61
N CYS A 409 13.25 -10.06 -9.53
CA CYS A 409 13.86 -9.47 -8.34
C CYS A 409 12.96 -9.56 -7.09
N VAL A 410 11.66 -9.30 -7.22
CA VAL A 410 10.68 -9.42 -6.12
C VAL A 410 10.44 -10.89 -5.76
N LEU A 411 10.27 -11.76 -6.75
CA LEU A 411 9.97 -13.19 -6.53
C LEU A 411 11.15 -13.94 -5.89
N LEU A 412 12.39 -13.66 -6.34
CA LEU A 412 13.62 -14.20 -5.74
C LEU A 412 13.71 -13.85 -4.25
N ARG A 413 13.23 -12.67 -3.87
CA ARG A 413 13.21 -12.17 -2.50
C ARG A 413 11.89 -12.43 -1.77
N SER A 414 11.01 -13.26 -2.32
CA SER A 414 9.73 -13.66 -1.71
C SER A 414 9.80 -15.04 -1.07
N THR A 415 8.83 -15.39 -0.22
CA THR A 415 8.76 -16.74 0.36
C THR A 415 8.39 -17.77 -0.72
N PRO A 416 8.71 -19.07 -0.54
CA PRO A 416 8.26 -20.12 -1.45
C PRO A 416 6.73 -20.17 -1.62
N ALA A 417 5.98 -19.90 -0.56
CA ALA A 417 4.52 -19.86 -0.62
C ALA A 417 4.03 -18.67 -1.48
N SER A 418 4.63 -17.50 -1.30
CA SER A 418 4.32 -16.31 -2.09
C SER A 418 4.64 -16.49 -3.58
N ARG A 419 5.74 -17.17 -3.92
CA ARG A 419 6.07 -17.48 -5.33
C ARG A 419 5.03 -18.39 -5.97
N ARG A 420 4.65 -19.49 -5.31
CA ARG A 420 3.59 -20.39 -5.81
C ARG A 420 2.25 -19.68 -5.97
N ALA A 421 1.93 -18.77 -5.04
CA ALA A 421 0.72 -17.96 -5.14
C ALA A 421 0.75 -17.02 -6.35
N ALA A 422 1.91 -16.39 -6.63
CA ALA A 422 2.11 -15.56 -7.82
C ALA A 422 1.99 -16.39 -9.11
N GLU A 423 2.60 -17.58 -9.16
CA GLU A 423 2.53 -18.50 -10.31
C GLU A 423 1.10 -18.97 -10.63
N ALA A 424 0.27 -19.14 -9.59
CA ALA A 424 -1.12 -19.55 -9.74
C ALA A 424 -2.10 -18.37 -9.91
N SER A 425 -1.62 -17.13 -9.83
CA SER A 425 -2.51 -15.96 -9.80
C SER A 425 -2.96 -15.56 -11.20
N PRO A 426 -4.27 -15.34 -11.43
CA PRO A 426 -4.76 -14.80 -12.70
C PRO A 426 -4.35 -13.32 -12.91
N TRP A 427 -3.85 -12.66 -11.86
CA TRP A 427 -3.41 -11.26 -11.90
C TRP A 427 -1.94 -11.11 -12.26
N MET A 428 -1.19 -12.21 -12.27
CA MET A 428 0.23 -12.21 -12.62
C MET A 428 0.40 -12.61 -14.08
N PRO A 429 1.04 -11.78 -14.93
CA PRO A 429 1.23 -12.13 -16.33
C PRO A 429 2.17 -13.34 -16.47
N THR A 430 1.65 -14.46 -16.95
CA THR A 430 2.41 -15.72 -17.10
C THR A 430 3.68 -15.53 -17.93
N ALA A 431 3.64 -14.66 -18.93
CA ALA A 431 4.77 -14.31 -19.78
C ALA A 431 5.94 -13.66 -19.02
N LEU A 432 5.68 -12.98 -17.89
CA LEU A 432 6.73 -12.43 -17.04
C LEU A 432 7.28 -13.45 -16.04
N LEU A 433 6.58 -14.56 -15.82
CA LEU A 433 6.94 -15.60 -14.85
C LEU A 433 7.76 -16.73 -15.47
N ARG A 434 7.60 -16.99 -16.77
CA ARG A 434 8.32 -18.03 -17.50
C ARG A 434 9.29 -17.39 -18.47
N SER A 435 10.58 -17.44 -18.16
CA SER A 435 11.61 -17.00 -19.11
C SER A 435 11.61 -17.92 -20.34
N GLY A 436 11.38 -17.36 -21.53
CA GLY A 436 11.62 -18.06 -22.81
C GLY A 436 10.42 -18.78 -23.44
N GLU A 437 9.24 -18.79 -22.83
CA GLU A 437 8.01 -19.10 -23.56
C GLU A 437 7.47 -17.79 -24.17
N PRO A 438 7.12 -17.75 -25.47
CA PRO A 438 6.28 -16.66 -25.96
C PRO A 438 5.03 -16.58 -25.07
N PRO A 439 4.48 -15.38 -24.78
CA PRO A 439 3.24 -15.23 -24.02
C PRO A 439 2.25 -16.22 -24.62
N ASN A 440 1.81 -17.21 -23.83
CA ASN A 440 1.07 -18.39 -24.29
C ASN A 440 0.27 -18.09 -25.55
N ALA A 441 0.62 -18.76 -26.64
CA ALA A 441 -0.18 -18.84 -27.85
C ALA A 441 -1.43 -19.70 -27.56
N ASP A 442 -2.25 -19.24 -26.62
CA ASP A 442 -3.66 -19.56 -26.53
C ASP A 442 -4.37 -18.52 -25.64
N PRO A 443 -4.88 -17.42 -26.23
CA PRO A 443 -5.74 -16.48 -25.53
C PRO A 443 -7.19 -17.00 -25.40
N GLU A 444 -7.53 -18.22 -25.87
CA GLU A 444 -8.92 -18.72 -25.90
C GLU A 444 -9.22 -19.96 -25.06
N THR A 445 -8.27 -20.77 -24.60
CA THR A 445 -8.63 -21.98 -23.84
C THR A 445 -8.73 -21.76 -22.32
N LYS A 446 -9.89 -21.22 -21.92
CA LYS A 446 -10.72 -21.60 -20.74
C LYS A 446 -11.57 -20.42 -20.27
N PHE A 447 -12.47 -19.96 -21.13
CA PHE A 447 -13.66 -19.26 -20.67
C PHE A 447 -14.88 -20.05 -21.15
N LEU A 448 -15.56 -20.69 -20.19
CA LEU A 448 -16.88 -21.34 -20.31
C LEU A 448 -16.93 -22.66 -21.11
N THR A 449 -16.77 -23.80 -20.43
CA THR A 449 -17.71 -24.94 -20.48
C THR A 449 -17.47 -25.84 -19.26
N ASP A 450 -18.59 -26.26 -18.66
CA ASP A 450 -18.85 -27.12 -17.49
C ASP A 450 -18.80 -26.50 -16.09
#